data_AF-A0A1G0CT13-F1
#
_entry.id   AF-A0A1G0CT13-F1
#
_cell.length_a   1.000
_cell.length_b   1.000
_cell.length_c   1.000
_cell.angle_alpha   90.00
_cell.angle_beta   90.00
_cell.angle_gamma   90.00
#
_symmetry.space_group_name_H-M   'P 1'
#
loop_
_entity.id
_entity.type
_entity.pdbx_description
1 polymer ?
#
loop_
_entity_poly.entity_id
_entity_poly.type
_entity_poly.pdbx_seq_one_letter_code
_entity_poly.pdbx_strand_id
1 'polypeptide(L)'
;MAVVSIKKQYAGHAKRVMFGIWSFLRQFMYTKFIIVVDDDIDVRDWKEVVWAIATRVDPVRDTLLVENTPIDYLDFASPVSGLGGKMGLDATNKWPGEAQREWGTPIVMDAAVKAKVDGMWGELGL
;
A
#
# COMPACT_ATOMS: atom_id res chain seq x y z
N MET A 1 -9.14 -2.81 7.19
CA MET A 1 -8.15 -2.68 6.10
C MET A 1 -7.07 -1.71 6.56
N ALA A 2 -5.82 -1.92 6.16
CA ALA A 2 -4.71 -1.00 6.43
C ALA A 2 -3.99 -0.64 5.13
N VAL A 3 -3.58 0.62 5.02
CA VAL A 3 -2.65 1.10 3.99
C VAL A 3 -1.38 1.53 4.70
N VAL A 4 -0.24 1.03 4.24
CA VAL A 4 1.05 1.23 4.89
C VAL A 4 2.05 1.76 3.89
N SER A 5 2.58 2.94 4.18
CA SER A 5 3.66 3.55 3.42
C SER A 5 5.00 3.15 4.01
N ILE A 6 5.96 2.78 3.15
CA ILE A 6 7.30 2.37 3.54
C ILE A 6 8.37 3.03 2.68
N LYS A 7 9.56 3.17 3.25
CA LYS A 7 10.78 3.40 2.48
C LYS A 7 11.34 2.05 2.08
N LYS A 8 11.10 1.62 0.84
CA LYS A 8 11.55 0.33 0.32
C LYS A 8 13.09 0.29 0.27
N GLN A 9 13.69 -0.82 0.75
CA GLN A 9 15.15 -0.96 0.86
C GLN A 9 15.71 -2.14 0.06
N TYR A 10 14.86 -3.08 -0.37
CA TYR A 10 15.25 -4.26 -1.15
C TYR A 10 14.02 -4.90 -1.83
N ALA A 11 14.27 -5.76 -2.83
CA ALA A 11 13.24 -6.57 -3.47
C ALA A 11 12.54 -7.51 -2.47
N GLY A 12 11.21 -7.54 -2.47
CA GLY A 12 10.38 -8.32 -1.55
C GLY A 12 10.11 -7.67 -0.20
N HIS A 13 10.57 -6.43 0.04
CA HIS A 13 10.42 -5.75 1.34
C HIS A 13 8.94 -5.62 1.78
N ALA A 14 8.03 -5.38 0.84
CA ALA A 14 6.59 -5.25 1.13
C ALA A 14 6.01 -6.51 1.80
N LYS A 15 6.42 -7.72 1.38
CA LYS A 15 5.96 -8.98 1.98
C LYS A 15 6.39 -9.11 3.44
N ARG A 16 7.61 -8.70 3.78
CA ARG A 16 8.08 -8.67 5.18
C ARG A 16 7.20 -7.77 6.03
N VAL A 17 6.82 -6.61 5.50
CA VAL A 17 5.95 -5.65 6.19
C VAL A 17 4.55 -6.22 6.38
N MET A 18 3.96 -6.84 5.35
CA MET A 18 2.65 -7.52 5.45
C MET A 18 2.63 -8.58 6.57
N PHE A 19 3.61 -9.48 6.58
CA PHE A 19 3.71 -10.49 7.64
C PHE A 19 3.96 -9.88 9.01
N GLY A 20 4.73 -8.80 9.10
CA GLY A 20 4.92 -8.05 10.35
C GLY A 20 3.61 -7.49 10.90
N ILE A 21 2.78 -6.86 10.06
CA ILE A 21 1.49 -6.31 10.48
C ILE A 21 0.54 -7.41 10.96
N TRP A 22 0.50 -8.56 10.27
CA TRP A 22 -0.37 -9.67 10.67
C TRP A 22 0.11 -10.44 11.91
N SER A 23 1.33 -10.24 12.39
CA SER A 23 1.92 -11.03 13.48
C SER A 23 2.33 -10.21 14.71
N PHE A 24 2.74 -8.95 14.55
CA PHE A 24 3.44 -8.23 15.62
C PHE A 24 2.50 -7.67 16.69
N LEU A 25 1.43 -6.95 16.29
CA LEU A 25 0.49 -6.34 17.22
C LEU A 25 -0.88 -7.00 17.13
N ARG A 26 -1.46 -7.36 18.28
CA ARG A 26 -2.77 -8.00 18.37
C ARG A 26 -3.87 -7.19 17.69
N GLN A 27 -3.79 -5.86 17.75
CA GLN A 27 -4.75 -4.95 17.13
C GLN A 27 -4.85 -5.12 15.61
N PHE A 28 -3.79 -5.60 14.95
CA PHE A 28 -3.76 -5.74 13.49
C PHE A 28 -3.92 -7.18 12.99
N MET A 29 -3.94 -8.18 13.89
CA MET A 29 -4.04 -9.60 13.53
C MET A 29 -5.29 -9.95 12.71
N TYR A 30 -6.40 -9.24 12.89
CA TYR A 30 -7.65 -9.47 12.14
C TYR A 30 -7.78 -8.60 10.89
N THR A 31 -6.77 -7.79 10.56
CA THR A 31 -6.79 -6.94 9.37
C THR A 31 -6.76 -7.81 8.10
N LYS A 32 -7.91 -7.93 7.43
CA LYS A 32 -8.08 -8.74 6.21
C LYS A 32 -7.28 -8.25 5.00
N PHE A 33 -7.19 -6.93 4.83
CA PHE A 33 -6.59 -6.30 3.65
C PHE A 33 -5.46 -5.38 4.07
N ILE A 34 -4.29 -5.57 3.49
CA ILE A 34 -3.12 -4.69 3.63
C ILE A 34 -2.70 -4.24 2.24
N ILE A 35 -2.55 -2.93 2.05
CA ILE A 35 -1.94 -2.35 0.85
C ILE A 35 -0.63 -1.72 1.29
N VAL A 36 0.48 -2.09 0.66
CA VAL A 36 1.80 -1.50 0.91
C VAL A 36 2.16 -0.59 -0.25
N VAL A 37 2.46 0.67 0.04
CA VAL A 37 2.86 1.71 -0.91
C VAL A 37 4.22 2.29 -0.52
N ASP A 38 4.88 3.02 -1.42
CA ASP A 38 6.11 3.75 -1.07
C ASP A 38 5.83 5.02 -0.26
N ASP A 39 6.87 5.75 0.14
CA ASP A 39 6.82 6.98 0.93
C ASP A 39 6.39 8.24 0.15
N ASP A 40 6.25 8.13 -1.17
CA ASP A 40 5.72 9.18 -2.03
C ASP A 40 4.19 9.20 -2.12
N ILE A 41 3.50 8.27 -1.45
CA ILE A 41 2.03 8.14 -1.43
C ILE A 41 1.47 8.58 -0.07
N ASP A 42 0.56 9.54 -0.06
CA ASP A 42 -0.28 9.82 1.10
C ASP A 42 -1.32 8.71 1.28
N VAL A 43 -1.11 7.88 2.30
CA VAL A 43 -2.00 6.76 2.66
C VAL A 43 -3.40 7.19 3.09
N ARG A 44 -3.61 8.49 3.35
CA ARG A 44 -4.92 9.06 3.71
C ARG A 44 -5.68 9.62 2.51
N ASP A 45 -5.01 9.83 1.37
CA ASP A 45 -5.66 10.20 0.11
C ASP A 45 -5.88 8.95 -0.76
N TRP A 46 -7.13 8.52 -0.85
CA TRP A 46 -7.51 7.36 -1.67
C TRP A 46 -7.21 7.55 -3.15
N LYS A 47 -7.14 8.77 -3.67
CA LYS A 47 -6.76 9.01 -5.08
C LYS A 47 -5.32 8.55 -5.32
N GLU A 48 -4.41 8.85 -4.40
CA GLU A 48 -3.01 8.43 -4.52
C GLU A 48 -2.84 6.93 -4.28
N VAL A 49 -3.55 6.36 -3.30
CA VAL A 49 -3.52 4.90 -3.04
C VAL A 49 -4.03 4.12 -4.25
N VAL A 50 -5.16 4.53 -4.83
CA VAL A 50 -5.72 3.88 -6.03
C VAL A 50 -4.80 4.07 -7.23
N TRP A 51 -4.17 5.24 -7.39
CA TRP A 51 -3.16 5.46 -8.43
C TRP A 51 -1.96 4.52 -8.28
N ALA A 52 -1.43 4.35 -7.07
CA ALA A 52 -0.34 3.41 -6.81
C ALA A 52 -0.74 1.97 -7.17
N ILE A 53 -1.95 1.54 -6.79
CA ILE A 53 -2.47 0.23 -7.18
C ILE A 53 -2.56 0.10 -8.71
N ALA A 54 -3.18 1.06 -9.38
CA ALA A 54 -3.44 0.98 -10.82
C ALA A 54 -2.17 1.01 -11.68
N THR A 55 -1.06 1.56 -11.17
CA THR A 55 0.16 1.80 -11.96
C THR A 55 1.35 0.92 -11.56
N ARG A 56 1.40 0.46 -10.30
CA ARG A 56 2.55 -0.27 -9.74
C ARG A 56 2.30 -1.76 -9.51
N VAL A 57 1.08 -2.24 -9.71
CA VAL A 57 0.65 -3.62 -9.43
C VAL A 57 0.41 -4.41 -10.70
N ASP A 58 1.01 -5.59 -10.79
CA ASP A 58 0.48 -6.70 -11.56
C ASP A 58 -0.36 -7.59 -10.62
N PRO A 59 -1.67 -7.78 -10.86
CA PRO A 59 -2.55 -8.43 -9.88
C PRO A 59 -2.13 -9.86 -9.50
N VAL A 60 -1.54 -10.62 -10.43
CA VAL A 60 -1.15 -12.02 -10.19
C VAL A 60 0.16 -12.09 -9.41
N ARG A 61 1.15 -11.25 -9.76
CA ARG A 61 2.47 -11.23 -9.12
C ARG A 61 2.45 -10.59 -7.74
N ASP A 62 1.70 -9.49 -7.59
CA ASP A 62 1.85 -8.57 -6.46
C ASP A 62 0.75 -8.71 -5.40
N THR A 63 -0.21 -9.61 -5.62
CA THR A 63 -1.19 -10.00 -4.61
C THR A 63 -0.70 -11.22 -3.84
N LEU A 64 -0.63 -11.10 -2.52
CA LEU A 64 -0.38 -12.20 -1.59
C LEU A 64 -1.70 -12.62 -0.95
N LEU A 65 -2.08 -13.88 -1.15
CA LEU A 65 -3.22 -14.50 -0.47
C LEU A 65 -2.70 -15.48 0.59
N VAL A 66 -3.25 -15.38 1.79
CA VAL A 66 -2.98 -16.32 2.89
C VAL A 66 -4.31 -16.85 3.40
N GLU A 67 -4.49 -18.16 3.32
CA GLU A 67 -5.71 -18.85 3.71
C GLU A 67 -5.66 -19.30 5.17
N ASN A 68 -6.82 -19.67 5.72
CA ASN A 68 -6.95 -20.29 7.05
C ASN A 68 -6.29 -19.50 8.19
N THR A 69 -6.49 -18.18 8.18
CA THR A 69 -5.96 -17.27 9.20
C THR A 69 -7.05 -16.86 10.21
N PRO A 70 -6.68 -16.50 11.46
CA PRO A 70 -7.64 -16.02 12.44
C PRO A 70 -8.33 -14.73 11.99
N ILE A 71 -9.66 -14.69 12.08
CA ILE A 71 -10.52 -13.54 11.74
C ILE A 71 -11.51 -13.31 12.88
N ASP A 72 -12.11 -12.12 12.95
CA ASP A 72 -13.19 -11.84 13.89
C ASP A 72 -14.35 -12.84 13.72
N TYR A 73 -14.85 -13.39 14.82
CA TYR A 73 -15.97 -14.33 14.80
C TYR A 73 -17.29 -13.69 14.32
N LEU A 74 -17.40 -12.36 14.40
CA LEU A 74 -18.54 -11.58 13.91
C LEU A 74 -18.46 -11.26 12.41
N ASP A 75 -17.34 -11.54 11.75
CA ASP A 75 -17.17 -11.27 10.33
C ASP A 75 -17.89 -12.34 9.48
N PHE A 76 -19.15 -12.05 9.14
CA PHE A 76 -20.01 -12.92 8.34
C PHE A 76 -19.52 -13.14 6.90
N ALA A 77 -18.56 -12.34 6.41
CA ALA A 77 -17.96 -12.55 5.10
C ALA A 77 -16.83 -13.59 5.12
N SER A 78 -16.46 -14.10 6.30
CA SER A 78 -15.60 -15.28 6.42
C SER A 78 -16.38 -16.56 6.10
N PRO A 79 -15.74 -17.57 5.47
CA PRO A 79 -16.39 -18.83 5.13
C PRO A 79 -16.77 -19.65 6.37
N VAL A 80 -16.01 -19.49 7.47
CA VAL A 80 -16.21 -20.16 8.75
C VAL A 80 -15.97 -19.14 9.86
N SER A 81 -16.84 -19.09 10.87
CA SER A 81 -16.68 -18.15 11.99
C SER A 81 -15.29 -18.28 12.64
N GLY A 82 -14.58 -17.16 12.74
CA GLY A 82 -13.23 -17.11 13.31
C GLY A 82 -12.08 -17.47 12.36
N LEU A 83 -12.37 -17.93 11.13
CA LEU A 83 -11.37 -18.42 10.19
C LEU A 83 -11.60 -17.92 8.77
N GLY A 84 -10.59 -17.32 8.14
CA GLY A 84 -10.72 -16.83 6.77
C GLY A 84 -9.40 -16.45 6.11
N GLY A 85 -9.53 -15.92 4.89
CA GLY A 85 -8.39 -15.43 4.11
C GLY A 85 -7.96 -14.01 4.47
N LYS A 86 -6.69 -13.72 4.19
CA LYS A 86 -6.10 -12.38 4.18
C LYS A 86 -5.47 -12.09 2.83
N MET A 87 -5.51 -10.84 2.43
CA MET A 87 -4.94 -10.33 1.20
C MET A 87 -3.96 -9.19 1.50
N GLY A 88 -2.74 -9.34 1.00
CA GLY A 88 -1.74 -8.29 0.95
C GLY A 88 -1.53 -7.85 -0.49
N LEU A 89 -1.44 -6.55 -0.75
CA LEU A 89 -1.19 -5.99 -2.06
C LEU A 89 0.08 -5.15 -2.03
N ASP A 90 1.08 -5.56 -2.81
CA ASP A 90 2.32 -4.80 -2.98
C ASP A 90 2.13 -3.78 -4.10
N ALA A 91 1.77 -2.56 -3.73
CA ALA A 91 1.68 -1.40 -4.62
C ALA A 91 2.93 -0.52 -4.56
N THR A 92 4.09 -1.08 -4.17
CA THR A 92 5.38 -0.37 -4.21
C THR A 92 5.99 -0.37 -5.61
N ASN A 93 6.95 0.51 -5.86
CA ASN A 93 7.77 0.48 -7.06
C ASN A 93 8.56 -0.85 -7.11
N LYS A 94 8.58 -1.47 -8.29
CA LYS A 94 9.23 -2.79 -8.47
C LYS A 94 10.68 -2.61 -8.88
N TRP A 95 11.56 -3.28 -8.16
CA TRP A 95 13.01 -3.24 -8.33
C TRP A 95 13.49 -4.34 -9.28
N PRO A 96 14.74 -4.27 -9.76
CA PRO A 96 15.35 -5.38 -10.49
C PRO A 96 15.19 -6.70 -9.73
N GLY A 97 14.71 -7.73 -10.43
CA GLY A 97 14.38 -9.04 -9.85
C GLY A 97 12.89 -9.21 -9.49
N GLU A 98 12.14 -8.14 -9.29
CA GLU A 98 10.67 -8.18 -9.13
C GLU A 98 9.96 -7.94 -10.47
N ALA A 99 10.59 -7.16 -11.35
CA ALA A 99 10.15 -6.93 -12.73
C ALA A 99 11.35 -6.92 -13.67
N GLN A 100 11.12 -7.34 -14.92
CA GLN A 100 12.13 -7.31 -16.00
C GLN A 100 12.01 -6.06 -16.90
N ARG A 101 10.93 -5.29 -16.73
CA ARG A 101 10.66 -4.08 -17.51
C ARG A 101 11.38 -2.88 -16.90
N GLU A 102 11.67 -1.88 -17.73
CA GLU A 102 12.00 -0.54 -17.25
C GLU A 102 10.84 0.00 -16.42
N TRP A 103 11.15 0.56 -15.25
CA TRP A 103 10.14 1.06 -14.33
C TRP A 103 9.90 2.55 -14.54
N GLY A 104 8.64 2.98 -14.47
CA GLY A 104 8.27 4.37 -14.67
C GLY A 104 8.83 5.30 -13.59
N THR A 105 9.18 6.52 -13.99
CA THR A 105 9.57 7.58 -13.05
C THR A 105 8.36 8.44 -12.71
N PRO A 106 7.98 8.58 -11.43
CA PRO A 106 6.88 9.45 -11.03
C PRO A 106 7.11 10.91 -11.42
N ILE A 107 6.05 11.59 -11.81
CA ILE A 107 6.09 13.04 -12.04
C ILE A 107 6.10 13.73 -10.68
N VAL A 108 7.08 14.62 -10.47
CA VAL A 108 7.19 15.44 -9.27
C VAL A 108 7.12 16.92 -9.65
N MET A 109 6.45 17.72 -8.83
CA MET A 109 6.47 19.17 -8.99
C MET A 109 7.85 19.72 -8.61
N ASP A 110 8.31 20.73 -9.34
CA ASP A 110 9.50 21.47 -8.96
C ASP A 110 9.31 22.13 -7.59
N ALA A 111 10.30 21.97 -6.71
CA ALA A 111 10.19 22.41 -5.33
C ALA A 111 10.11 23.94 -5.20
N ALA A 112 10.83 24.69 -6.06
CA ALA A 112 10.79 26.15 -6.04
C ALA A 112 9.45 26.68 -6.55
N VAL A 113 8.89 26.04 -7.59
CA VAL A 113 7.54 26.37 -8.09
C VAL A 113 6.48 26.09 -7.02
N LYS A 114 6.52 24.92 -6.38
CA LYS A 114 5.57 24.55 -5.32
C LYS A 114 5.59 25.55 -4.17
N ALA A 115 6.78 25.84 -3.62
CA ALA A 115 6.92 26.78 -2.51
C ALA A 115 6.44 28.19 -2.85
N LYS A 116 6.68 28.65 -4.08
CA LYS A 116 6.19 29.94 -4.57
C LYS A 116 4.66 29.99 -4.60
N VAL A 117 4.02 28.94 -5.13
CA VAL A 117 2.55 28.87 -5.24
C VAL A 117 1.92 28.76 -3.85
N ASP A 118 2.48 27.93 -2.96
CA ASP A 118 2.01 27.79 -1.58
C ASP A 118 2.04 29.14 -0.84
N GLY A 119 3.09 29.93 -1.02
CA GLY A 119 3.22 31.25 -0.41
C GLY A 119 2.20 32.29 -0.90
N MET A 120 1.73 32.16 -2.14
CA MET A 120 0.73 33.07 -2.73
C MET A 120 -0.71 32.54 -2.59
N TRP A 121 -0.90 31.29 -2.14
CA TRP A 121 -2.19 30.60 -2.22
C TRP A 121 -3.36 31.38 -1.62
N GLY A 122 -3.15 31.99 -0.44
CA GLY A 122 -4.18 32.79 0.24
C GLY A 122 -4.57 34.09 -0.47
N GLU A 123 -3.72 34.59 -1.37
CA GLU A 123 -3.98 35.81 -2.15
C GLU A 123 -4.74 35.54 -3.45
N LEU A 124 -4.81 34.26 -3.89
CA LEU A 124 -5.39 33.89 -5.18
C LEU A 124 -6.92 33.92 -5.21
N GLY A 125 -7.59 34.01 -4.05
CA GLY A 125 -9.05 34.02 -3.96
C GLY A 125 -9.71 32.71 -4.42
N LEU A 126 -8.97 31.59 -4.32
CA LEU A 126 -9.40 30.23 -4.66
C LEU A 126 -9.59 29.36 -3.41
#